data_AF-A0A257KUH1-F1
#
_entry.id   AF-A0A257KUH1-F1
#
_cell.length_a   1.000
_cell.length_b   1.000
_cell.length_c   1.000
_cell.angle_alpha   90.00
_cell.angle_beta   90.00
_cell.angle_gamma   90.00
#
_symmetry.space_group_name_H-M   'P 1'
#
loop_
_entity.id
_entity.type
_entity.pdbx_description
1 polymer ?
#
loop_
_entity_poly.entity_id
_entity_poly.type
_entity_poly.pdbx_seq_one_letter_code
_entity_poly.pdbx_strand_id
1 'polypeptide(L)'
;MNESLIAVCQLFLVPLTIMFAAVGVANARFVKLLVCLLGVGLAGLWLYRIYLWTGLSLIDRRTGYGLAGSFALCWVLTLLHQIKSSFGGGGR
;
A
#
# COMPACT_ATOMS: atom_id res chain seq x y z
N MET A 1 18.54 16.01 -9.35
CA MET A 1 17.72 14.98 -8.69
C MET A 1 17.02 15.65 -7.53
N ASN A 2 15.69 15.76 -7.54
CA ASN A 2 14.97 16.58 -6.56
C ASN A 2 14.95 15.88 -5.20
N GLU A 3 15.58 16.47 -4.19
CA GLU A 3 15.63 15.95 -2.82
C GLU A 3 14.23 15.63 -2.25
N SER A 4 13.24 16.44 -2.64
CA SER A 4 11.83 16.27 -2.30
C SER A 4 11.24 14.95 -2.81
N LEU A 5 11.68 14.46 -3.98
CA LEU A 5 11.19 13.21 -4.55
C LEU A 5 11.72 12.00 -3.78
N ILE A 6 12.98 12.06 -3.37
CA ILE A 6 13.62 11.01 -2.55
C ILE A 6 12.95 10.93 -1.18
N ALA A 7 12.67 12.07 -0.55
CA ALA A 7 11.97 12.13 0.72
C ALA A 7 10.56 11.53 0.64
N VAL A 8 9.82 11.81 -0.43
CA VAL A 8 8.50 11.22 -0.67
C VAL A 8 8.61 9.71 -0.89
N CYS A 9 9.54 9.24 -1.72
CA CYS A 9 9.77 7.81 -1.94
C CYS A 9 10.13 7.07 -0.65
N GLN A 10 10.99 7.63 0.21
CA GLN A 10 11.36 7.03 1.49
C GLN A 10 10.17 6.96 2.47
N LEU A 11 9.33 7.99 2.51
CA LEU A 11 8.09 7.97 3.29
C LEU A 11 7.12 6.86 2.84
N PHE A 12 7.17 6.43 1.58
CA PHE A 12 6.42 5.27 1.09
C PHE A 12 7.11 3.93 1.37
N LEU A 13 8.42 3.85 1.16
CA LEU A 13 9.22 2.61 1.24
C LEU A 13 9.27 2.02 2.66
N VAL A 14 9.34 2.87 3.68
CA VAL A 14 9.39 2.43 5.09
C VAL A 14 8.09 1.71 5.51
N PRO A 15 6.89 2.31 5.40
CA PRO A 15 5.66 1.61 5.75
C PRO A 15 5.37 0.42 4.82
N LEU A 16 5.80 0.48 3.55
CA LEU A 16 5.74 -0.65 2.61
C LEU A 16 6.45 -1.89 3.16
N THR A 17 7.71 -1.74 3.53
CA THR A 17 8.54 -2.86 3.99
C THR A 17 8.03 -3.43 5.31
N ILE A 18 7.61 -2.56 6.24
CA ILE A 18 7.05 -2.98 7.55
C ILE A 18 5.75 -3.77 7.35
N MET A 19 4.84 -3.29 6.52
CA MET A 19 3.57 -3.98 6.29
C MET A 19 3.76 -5.31 5.54
N PHE A 20 4.66 -5.37 4.54
CA PHE A 20 5.00 -6.64 3.88
C PHE A 20 5.67 -7.64 4.83
N ALA A 21 6.58 -7.18 5.69
CA ALA A 21 7.18 -8.01 6.73
C ALA A 21 6.11 -8.53 7.72
N ALA A 22 5.16 -7.68 8.12
CA ALA A 22 4.05 -8.08 8.98
C ALA A 22 3.14 -9.14 8.33
N VAL A 23 2.87 -9.06 7.02
CA VAL A 23 2.14 -10.12 6.28
C VAL A 23 2.92 -11.44 6.28
N GLY A 24 4.25 -11.39 6.13
CA GLY A 24 5.11 -12.57 6.14
C GLY A 24 5.20 -13.26 7.49
N VAL A 25 5.22 -12.49 8.58
CA VAL A 25 5.29 -13.00 9.96
C VAL A 25 3.92 -13.47 10.48
N ALA A 26 2.83 -12.90 9.95
CA ALA A 26 1.48 -13.27 10.35
C ALA A 26 1.18 -14.75 10.03
N ASN A 27 1.16 -15.60 11.05
CA ASN A 27 0.82 -17.01 10.88
C ASN A 27 -0.71 -17.23 10.82
N ALA A 28 -1.49 -16.35 11.46
CA ALA A 28 -2.95 -16.43 11.51
C ALA A 28 -3.61 -15.75 10.30
N ARG A 29 -4.60 -16.44 9.68
CA ARG A 29 -5.38 -15.92 8.54
C ARG A 29 -6.05 -14.57 8.84
N PHE A 30 -6.57 -14.40 10.07
CA PHE A 30 -7.19 -13.15 10.51
C PHE A 30 -6.21 -11.98 10.51
N VAL A 31 -4.97 -12.21 10.97
CA VAL A 31 -3.92 -11.18 11.01
C VAL A 31 -3.49 -10.79 9.60
N LYS A 32 -3.42 -11.75 8.65
CA LYS A 32 -3.15 -11.44 7.24
C LYS A 32 -4.23 -10.54 6.61
N LEU A 33 -5.51 -10.80 6.91
CA LEU A 33 -6.62 -9.97 6.45
C LEU A 33 -6.57 -8.56 7.08
N LEU A 34 -6.29 -8.47 8.37
CA LEU A 34 -6.21 -7.21 9.10
C LEU A 34 -5.07 -6.33 8.58
N VAL A 35 -3.91 -6.93 8.31
CA VAL A 35 -2.76 -6.22 7.70
C VAL A 35 -3.09 -5.79 6.27
N CYS A 36 -3.81 -6.61 5.49
CA CYS A 36 -4.27 -6.19 4.15
C CYS A 36 -5.24 -5.00 4.22
N LEU A 37 -6.19 -5.00 5.15
CA LEU A 37 -7.11 -3.88 5.36
C LEU A 37 -6.38 -2.60 5.75
N LEU A 38 -5.40 -2.72 6.66
CA LEU A 38 -4.54 -1.60 7.04
C LEU A 38 -3.73 -1.08 5.86
N GLY A 39 -3.16 -1.96 5.03
CA GLY A 39 -2.42 -1.58 3.83
C GLY A 39 -3.27 -0.83 2.81
N VAL A 40 -4.49 -1.30 2.54
CA VAL A 40 -5.45 -0.60 1.66
C VAL A 40 -5.88 0.74 2.25
N GLY A 41 -6.16 0.79 3.56
CA GLY A 41 -6.52 2.02 4.26
C GLY A 41 -5.41 3.07 4.21
N LEU A 42 -4.16 2.64 4.44
CA LEU A 42 -2.98 3.50 4.36
C LEU A 42 -2.77 4.01 2.92
N ALA A 43 -2.99 3.16 1.92
CA ALA A 43 -2.90 3.54 0.51
C ALA A 43 -3.94 4.61 0.14
N GLY A 44 -5.18 4.46 0.60
CA GLY A 44 -6.24 5.44 0.42
C GLY A 44 -5.93 6.77 1.12
N LEU A 45 -5.42 6.71 2.35
CA LEU A 45 -4.99 7.90 3.10
C LEU A 45 -3.89 8.66 2.34
N TRP A 46 -2.93 7.94 1.77
CA TRP A 46 -1.86 8.52 0.96
C TRP A 46 -2.35 9.18 -0.33
N LEU A 47 -3.27 8.54 -1.05
CA LEU A 47 -3.92 9.14 -2.23
C LEU A 47 -4.68 10.42 -1.87
N TYR A 48 -5.40 10.42 -0.74
CA TYR A 48 -6.09 11.60 -0.23
C TYR A 48 -5.12 12.74 0.13
N ARG A 49 -4.00 12.40 0.78
CA ARG A 49 -2.93 13.34 1.13
C ARG A 49 -2.28 13.98 -0.10
N ILE A 50 -2.02 13.20 -1.14
CA ILE A 50 -1.49 13.70 -2.42
C ILE A 50 -2.53 14.59 -3.12
N TYR A 51 -3.81 14.24 -3.03
CA TYR A 51 -4.90 15.03 -3.61
C TYR A 51 -5.03 16.42 -2.99
N LEU A 52 -4.94 16.51 -1.66
CA LEU A 52 -4.96 17.76 -0.90
C LEU A 52 -3.68 18.61 -1.07
N TRP A 53 -2.61 18.05 -1.64
CA TRP A 53 -1.35 18.77 -1.78
C TRP A 53 -1.41 19.75 -2.96
N THR A 54 -1.88 20.96 -2.70
CA THR A 54 -1.92 22.08 -3.65
C THR A 54 -0.62 22.88 -3.55
N GLY A 55 0.36 22.60 -4.41
CA GLY A 55 1.64 23.33 -4.43
C GLY A 55 2.85 22.54 -4.97
N LEU A 56 2.72 21.24 -5.24
CA LEU A 56 3.80 20.45 -5.83
C LEU A 56 3.90 20.66 -7.35
N SER A 57 5.13 20.60 -7.85
CA SER A 57 5.44 20.51 -9.28
C SER A 57 4.63 19.38 -9.93
N LEU A 58 4.12 19.61 -11.14
CA LEU A 58 3.27 18.67 -11.89
C LEU A 58 3.91 17.28 -12.03
N ILE A 59 5.24 17.24 -12.12
CA ILE A 59 6.06 16.02 -12.24
C ILE A 59 6.10 15.23 -10.93
N ASP A 60 6.34 15.90 -9.80
CA ASP A 60 6.37 15.24 -8.49
C ASP A 60 4.98 14.73 -8.10
N ARG A 61 3.92 15.47 -8.46
CA ARG A 61 2.53 15.06 -8.24
C ARG A 61 2.17 13.81 -9.04
N ARG A 62 2.55 13.74 -10.32
CA ARG A 62 2.36 12.52 -11.15
C ARG A 62 3.11 11.32 -10.58
N THR A 63 4.35 11.53 -10.14
CA THR A 63 5.18 10.46 -9.59
C THR A 63 4.60 9.95 -8.27
N GLY A 64 4.15 10.85 -7.39
CA GLY A 64 3.43 10.51 -6.17
C GLY A 64 2.14 9.73 -6.42
N TYR A 65 1.34 10.13 -7.40
CA TYR A 65 0.16 9.35 -7.82
C TYR A 65 0.52 7.97 -8.37
N GLY A 66 1.62 7.86 -9.13
CA GLY A 66 2.11 6.57 -9.63
C GLY A 66 2.54 5.63 -8.51
N LEU A 67 3.32 6.13 -7.54
CA LEU A 67 3.73 5.36 -6.36
C LEU A 67 2.53 4.96 -5.50
N ALA A 68 1.66 5.90 -5.16
CA ALA A 68 0.47 5.62 -4.35
C ALA A 68 -0.50 4.67 -5.08
N GLY A 69 -0.64 4.80 -6.40
CA GLY A 69 -1.44 3.92 -7.24
C GLY A 69 -0.88 2.49 -7.30
N SER A 70 0.43 2.35 -7.54
CA SER A 70 1.09 1.03 -7.56
C SER A 70 1.07 0.35 -6.18
N PHE A 71 1.21 1.13 -5.10
CA PHE A 71 1.04 0.67 -3.73
C PHE A 71 -0.38 0.18 -3.46
N ALA A 72 -1.40 0.98 -3.81
CA ALA A 72 -2.79 0.61 -3.68
C ALA A 72 -3.10 -0.67 -4.47
N LEU A 73 -2.60 -0.77 -5.70
CA LEU A 73 -2.78 -1.95 -6.54
C LEU A 73 -2.19 -3.20 -5.90
N CYS A 74 -0.98 -3.11 -5.36
CA CYS A 74 -0.30 -4.24 -4.72
C CYS A 74 -1.09 -4.74 -3.49
N TRP A 75 -1.63 -3.81 -2.67
CA TRP A 75 -2.47 -4.16 -1.53
C TRP A 75 -3.82 -4.76 -1.93
N VAL A 76 -4.46 -4.21 -2.95
CA VAL A 76 -5.73 -4.75 -3.47
C VAL A 76 -5.53 -6.16 -4.01
N LEU A 77 -4.46 -6.41 -4.77
CA LEU A 77 -4.13 -7.74 -5.27
C LEU A 77 -3.82 -8.72 -4.13
N THR A 78 -3.07 -8.27 -3.13
CA THR A 78 -2.76 -9.09 -1.94
C THR A 78 -4.04 -9.42 -1.16
N LEU A 79 -4.93 -8.46 -0.97
CA LEU A 79 -6.22 -8.64 -0.31
C LEU A 79 -7.12 -9.60 -1.11
N LEU A 80 -7.23 -9.45 -2.43
CA LEU A 80 -7.95 -10.37 -3.30
C LEU A 80 -7.40 -11.80 -3.22
N HIS A 81 -6.07 -11.95 -3.21
CA HIS A 81 -5.42 -13.23 -3.06
C HIS A 81 -5.71 -13.87 -1.69
N GLN A 82 -5.65 -13.09 -0.60
CA GLN A 82 -5.99 -13.58 0.74
C GLN A 82 -7.46 -13.95 0.88
N ILE A 83 -8.39 -13.16 0.32
CA ILE A 83 -9.83 -13.49 0.29
C ILE A 83 -10.05 -14.78 -0.50
N LYS A 84 -9.45 -14.92 -1.67
CA LYS A 84 -9.57 -16.13 -2.50
C LYS A 84 -8.98 -17.35 -1.81
N SER A 85 -7.83 -17.22 -1.14
CA SER A 85 -7.24 -18.29 -0.33
C SER A 85 -8.10 -18.65 0.88
N SER A 86 -8.76 -17.67 1.50
CA SER A 86 -9.61 -17.88 2.68
C SER A 86 -10.97 -18.49 2.33
N PHE A 87 -11.60 -18.09 1.23
CA PHE A 87 -12.89 -18.62 0.76
C PHE A 87 -12.76 -19.87 -0.13
N GLY A 88 -11.66 -20.00 -0.87
CA GLY A 88 -11.38 -21.16 -1.72
C GLY A 88 -10.87 -22.39 -0.96
N GLY A 89 -10.60 -22.27 0.34
CA GLY A 89 -10.18 -23.38 1.21
C GLY A 89 -11.31 -24.31 1.68
N GLY A 90 -12.53 -24.17 1.16
CA GLY A 90 -13.67 -25.06 1.45
C GLY A 90 -13.74 -26.31 0.55
N GLY A 91 -12.65 -26.69 -0.10
CA GLY A 91 -12.62 -27.79 -1.05
C GLY A 91 -11.25 -28.46 -1.13
N ARG A 92 -10.80 -29.04 -0.02
CA ARG A 92 -9.97 -30.26 0.08
C ARG A 92 -9.61 -30.52 1.53
#